data_AF-A0A8S0H4N8-F1
#
_entry.id   AF-A0A8S0H4N8-F1
#
_cell.length_a   1.000
_cell.length_b   1.000
_cell.length_c   1.000
_cell.angle_alpha   90.00
_cell.angle_beta   90.00
_cell.angle_gamma   90.00
#
_symmetry.space_group_name_H-M   'P 1'
#
loop_
_entity.id
_entity.type
_entity.pdbx_description
1 polymer ?
#
loop_
_entity_poly.entity_id
_entity_poly.type
_entity_poly.pdbx_seq_one_letter_code
_entity_poly.pdbx_strand_id
1 'polypeptide(L)'
;MSSLIEPSRQACGCLHFALQHSQCDADLWLVSGFWSSQQAMTAYFNSPAMAIFAELVQDLVVNSLDFHTFSTVSALQAHGEYPQLQQAPVHKLAS
;
A
#
# COMPACT_ATOMS: atom_id res chain seq x y z
N MET A 1 6.43 -14.43 -2.19
CA MET A 1 5.65 -13.17 -2.24
C MET A 1 6.49 -11.94 -1.94
N SER A 2 7.53 -12.00 -1.10
CA SER A 2 8.43 -10.85 -0.85
C SER A 2 9.13 -10.31 -2.11
N SER A 3 9.49 -11.19 -3.06
CA SER A 3 10.10 -10.80 -4.34
C SER A 3 9.22 -9.91 -5.22
N LEU A 4 7.89 -9.96 -5.05
CA LEU A 4 6.94 -9.18 -5.84
C LEU A 4 7.08 -7.68 -5.59
N ILE A 5 7.33 -7.30 -4.35
CA ILE A 5 7.37 -5.90 -3.92
C ILE A 5 8.79 -5.32 -3.93
N GLU A 6 9.79 -6.13 -4.25
CA GLU A 6 11.19 -5.69 -4.22
C GLU A 6 11.46 -4.54 -5.19
N PRO A 7 10.96 -4.55 -6.44
CA PRO A 7 11.11 -3.39 -7.34
C PRO A 7 10.52 -2.10 -6.75
N SER A 8 9.38 -2.20 -6.04
CA SER A 8 8.73 -1.07 -5.39
C SER A 8 9.55 -0.54 -4.21
N ARG A 9 10.21 -1.41 -3.45
CA ARG A 9 11.12 -1.03 -2.35
C ARG A 9 12.34 -0.27 -2.83
N GLN A 10 12.82 -0.59 -4.03
CA GLN A 10 14.00 0.04 -4.64
C GLN A 10 13.65 1.31 -5.44
N ALA A 11 12.37 1.69 -5.53
CA ALA A 11 11.96 2.87 -6.26
C ALA A 11 12.51 4.15 -5.64
N CYS A 12 12.94 5.09 -6.48
CA CYS A 12 13.52 6.35 -6.01
C CYS A 12 12.53 7.13 -5.12
N GLY A 13 12.97 7.51 -3.93
CA GLY A 13 12.14 8.21 -2.94
C GLY A 13 11.16 7.31 -2.18
N CYS A 14 11.19 5.98 -2.38
CA CYS A 14 10.48 5.06 -1.50
C CYS A 14 11.17 5.02 -0.13
N LEU A 15 10.39 5.25 0.94
CA LEU A 15 10.86 5.18 2.32
C LEU A 15 10.52 3.83 2.96
N HIS A 16 9.35 3.29 2.63
CA HIS A 16 8.88 2.00 3.10
C HIS A 16 7.85 1.45 2.12
N PHE A 17 7.86 0.13 1.91
CA PHE A 17 6.86 -0.55 1.10
C PHE A 17 6.56 -1.92 1.70
N ALA A 18 5.30 -2.22 1.93
CA ALA A 18 4.88 -3.46 2.59
C ALA A 18 3.70 -4.12 1.89
N LEU A 19 3.67 -5.45 2.00
CA LEU A 19 2.56 -6.30 1.66
C LEU A 19 2.15 -7.02 2.94
N GLN A 20 0.94 -6.76 3.42
CA GLN A 20 0.43 -7.27 4.68
C GLN A 20 -0.83 -8.08 4.43
N HIS A 21 -0.86 -9.33 4.89
CA HIS A 21 -2.07 -10.13 4.88
C HIS A 21 -2.96 -9.73 6.04
N SER A 22 -4.27 -9.62 5.81
CA SER A 22 -5.22 -9.30 6.86
C SER A 22 -5.30 -10.44 7.88
N GLN A 23 -5.36 -10.10 9.16
CA GLN A 23 -5.51 -11.08 10.24
C GLN A 23 -6.96 -11.51 10.44
N CYS A 24 -7.91 -10.75 9.90
CA CYS A 24 -9.36 -10.95 10.11
C CYS A 24 -10.08 -11.39 8.84
N ASP A 25 -9.43 -11.32 7.68
CA ASP A 25 -9.98 -11.69 6.38
C ASP A 25 -8.89 -12.39 5.56
N ALA A 26 -9.07 -13.68 5.26
CA ALA A 26 -8.07 -14.50 4.60
C ALA A 26 -7.86 -14.13 3.13
N ASP A 27 -8.80 -13.41 2.51
CA ASP A 27 -8.72 -13.05 1.10
C ASP A 27 -8.26 -11.59 0.90
N LEU A 28 -8.03 -10.85 1.99
CA LEU A 28 -7.64 -9.45 1.95
C LEU A 28 -6.14 -9.24 2.16
N TRP A 29 -5.52 -8.50 1.24
CA TRP A 29 -4.14 -8.05 1.33
C TRP A 29 -4.07 -6.52 1.24
N LEU A 30 -3.21 -5.92 2.06
CA LEU A 30 -2.88 -4.51 2.03
C LEU A 30 -1.50 -4.30 1.41
N VAL A 31 -1.44 -3.50 0.35
CA VAL A 31 -0.20 -2.97 -0.20
C VAL A 31 -0.06 -1.52 0.26
N SER A 32 1.01 -1.19 0.97
CA SER A 32 1.28 0.16 1.47
C SER A 32 2.65 0.66 1.04
N GLY A 33 2.74 1.95 0.73
CA GLY A 33 3.97 2.61 0.31
C GLY A 33 4.08 4.01 0.92
N PHE A 34 5.22 4.31 1.51
CA PHE A 34 5.56 5.63 2.03
C PHE A 34 6.63 6.25 1.15
N TRP A 35 6.45 7.52 0.83
CA TRP A 35 7.26 8.22 -0.16
C TRP A 35 7.79 9.52 0.40
N SER A 36 9.01 9.88 0.02
CA SER A 36 9.65 11.13 0.43
C SER A 36 8.95 12.38 -0.10
N SER A 37 8.19 12.24 -1.18
CA SER A 37 7.35 13.30 -1.74
C SER A 37 6.22 12.73 -2.58
N GLN A 38 5.18 13.55 -2.81
CA GLN A 38 4.12 13.22 -3.76
C GLN A 38 4.68 13.00 -5.18
N GLN A 39 5.71 13.75 -5.60
CA GLN A 39 6.33 13.58 -6.92
C GLN A 39 6.97 12.19 -7.06
N ALA A 40 7.68 11.71 -6.04
CA ALA A 40 8.28 10.37 -6.03
C ALA A 40 7.20 9.28 -6.14
N MET A 41 6.12 9.41 -5.37
CA MET A 41 4.96 8.52 -5.44
C MET A 41 4.33 8.51 -6.84
N THR A 42 4.08 9.68 -7.44
CA THR A 42 3.52 9.78 -8.79
C THR A 42 4.46 9.18 -9.83
N ALA A 43 5.77 9.37 -9.71
CA ALA A 43 6.75 8.75 -10.60
C ALA A 43 6.70 7.21 -10.51
N TYR A 44 6.54 6.65 -9.30
CA TYR A 44 6.36 5.21 -9.10
C TYR A 44 5.08 4.68 -9.75
N PHE A 45 3.94 5.37 -9.58
CA PHE A 45 2.67 4.97 -10.21
C PHE A 45 2.75 4.91 -11.74
N ASN A 46 3.60 5.72 -12.36
CA ASN A 46 3.84 5.71 -13.81
C ASN A 46 4.95 4.74 -14.24
N SER A 47 5.55 4.00 -13.32
CA SER A 47 6.66 3.09 -13.60
C SER A 47 6.18 1.67 -13.95
N PRO A 48 6.98 0.88 -14.69
CA PRO A 48 6.67 -0.53 -14.95
C PRO A 48 6.55 -1.39 -13.67
N ALA A 49 7.16 -0.98 -12.56
CA ALA A 49 7.03 -1.69 -11.28
C ALA A 49 5.57 -1.74 -10.79
N MET A 50 4.76 -0.74 -11.13
CA MET A 50 3.33 -0.74 -10.81
C MET A 50 2.52 -1.71 -11.68
N ALA A 51 3.00 -1.99 -12.91
CA ALA A 51 2.32 -2.90 -13.83
C ALA A 51 2.24 -4.33 -13.30
N ILE A 52 3.19 -4.74 -12.45
CA ILE A 52 3.19 -6.04 -11.77
C ILE A 52 1.90 -6.24 -10.94
N PHE A 53 1.40 -5.20 -10.27
CA PHE A 53 0.15 -5.30 -9.51
C PHE A 53 -1.07 -5.35 -10.44
N ALA A 54 -0.99 -4.73 -11.62
CA ALA A 54 -2.04 -4.80 -12.63
C ALA A 54 -2.12 -6.19 -13.28
N GLU A 55 -0.99 -6.90 -13.41
CA GLU A 55 -0.95 -8.30 -13.89
C GLU A 55 -1.64 -9.26 -12.90
N LEU A 56 -1.46 -9.07 -11.60
CA LEU A 56 -2.14 -9.88 -10.57
C LEU A 56 -3.67 -9.71 -10.58
N VAL A 57 -4.15 -8.52 -10.96
CA VAL A 57 -5.58 -8.25 -11.14
C VAL A 57 -6.10 -8.91 -12.43
N GLN A 58 -5.28 -8.93 -13.49
CA GLN A 58 -5.64 -9.56 -14.77
C GLN A 58 -5.71 -11.09 -14.69
N ASP A 59 -4.87 -11.72 -13.88
CA ASP A 59 -4.87 -13.17 -13.65
C ASP A 59 -6.03 -13.65 -12.74
N LEU A 60 -7.02 -12.79 -12.44
CA LEU A 60 -8.23 -13.08 -11.65
C LEU A 60 -7.98 -13.55 -10.21
N VAL A 61 -6.78 -13.29 -9.67
CA VAL A 61 -6.42 -13.65 -8.29
C VAL A 61 -6.98 -12.64 -7.27
N VAL A 62 -7.45 -11.47 -7.75
CA VAL A 62 -7.93 -10.37 -6.91
C VAL A 62 -9.34 -9.97 -7.34
N ASN A 63 -10.29 -10.02 -6.41
CA ASN A 63 -11.71 -9.70 -6.68
C ASN A 63 -11.97 -8.19 -6.77
N SER A 64 -11.20 -7.37 -6.05
CA SER A 64 -11.30 -5.91 -6.05
C SER A 64 -9.99 -5.28 -5.62
N LEU A 65 -9.69 -4.08 -6.13
CA LEU A 65 -8.50 -3.33 -5.75
C LEU A 65 -8.86 -1.86 -5.53
N ASP A 66 -8.63 -1.39 -4.30
CA ASP A 66 -8.95 -0.03 -3.86
C ASP A 66 -7.67 0.77 -3.60
N PHE A 67 -7.59 1.98 -4.16
CA PHE A 67 -6.45 2.89 -3.95
C PHE A 67 -6.80 4.03 -3.02
N HIS A 68 -6.01 4.18 -1.97
CA HIS A 68 -6.08 5.32 -1.05
C HIS A 68 -4.74 6.05 -1.02
N THR A 69 -4.78 7.37 -1.19
CA THR A 69 -3.60 8.24 -1.05
C THR A 69 -3.84 9.21 0.10
N PHE A 70 -2.87 9.32 1.00
CA PHE A 70 -2.92 10.24 2.14
C PHE A 70 -1.85 11.32 1.95
N SER A 71 -2.21 12.60 2.13
CA SER A 71 -1.32 13.73 1.84
C SER A 71 -0.34 14.06 2.97
N THR A 72 -0.61 13.62 4.20
CA THR A 72 0.26 13.85 5.35
C THR A 72 0.37 12.58 6.17
N VAL A 73 1.60 12.08 6.31
CA VAL A 73 1.90 10.96 7.20
C VAL A 73 3.11 11.34 8.04
N SER A 74 3.02 11.19 9.37
CA SER A 74 4.16 11.51 10.24
C SER A 74 5.30 10.52 10.02
N ALA A 75 6.55 10.94 10.30
CA ALA A 75 7.72 10.09 10.16
C ALA A 75 7.65 8.79 10.99
N LEU A 76 6.98 8.84 12.15
CA LEU A 76 6.72 7.67 13.00
C LEU A 76 5.78 6.66 12.30
N GLN A 77 4.76 7.15 11.59
CA GLN A 77 3.83 6.31 10.85
C GLN A 77 4.48 5.69 9.59
N ALA A 78 5.49 6.34 9.02
CA ALA A 78 6.23 5.83 7.86
C ALA A 78 7.18 4.67 8.16
N HIS A 79 7.64 4.54 9.42
CA HIS A 79 8.54 3.47 9.85
C HIS A 79 7.85 2.14 10.18
N GLY A 80 6.53 2.04 10.00
CA GLY A 80 5.79 0.79 10.17
C GLY A 80 5.49 0.41 11.63
N GLU A 81 5.83 1.26 12.59
CA GLU A 81 5.26 1.18 13.93
C GLU A 81 3.83 1.74 13.87
N TYR A 82 2.85 0.84 13.81
CA TYR A 82 1.45 1.14 14.07
C TYR A 82 1.11 0.77 15.52
N PRO A 83 1.22 1.66 16.53
CA PRO A 83 0.70 1.34 17.86
C PRO A 83 -0.82 1.59 18.02
N GLN A 84 -1.56 2.03 16.98
CA GLN A 84 -2.86 2.70 17.23
C GLN A 84 -4.03 2.36 16.27
N LEU A 85 -3.98 1.30 15.45
CA LEU A 85 -5.18 0.87 14.71
C LEU A 85 -6.21 0.09 15.55
N GLN A 86 -5.97 -0.11 16.85
CA GLN A 86 -6.93 -0.74 17.76
C GLN A 86 -8.10 0.17 18.18
N GLN A 87 -8.15 1.45 17.79
CA GLN A 87 -9.19 2.38 18.30
C GLN A 87 -9.85 3.32 17.28
N ALA A 88 -9.67 3.16 15.96
CA ALA A 88 -10.50 3.90 15.01
C ALA A 88 -11.88 3.22 14.92
N PRO A 89 -12.99 3.86 15.34
CA PRO A 89 -14.32 3.27 15.20
C PRO A 89 -14.65 3.23 13.71
N VAL A 90 -14.71 2.03 13.14
CA VAL A 90 -15.24 1.76 11.80
C VAL A 90 -16.76 1.85 11.84
N HIS A 91 -17.30 2.99 12.27
CA HIS A 91 -18.72 3.30 12.16
C HIS A 91 -18.84 4.78 11.88
N LYS A 92 -18.99 5.11 10.59
CA LYS A 92 -20.09 5.91 10.03
C LYS A 92 -19.63 6.61 8.75
N LEU A 93 -19.66 5.89 7.63
CA LEU A 93 -19.90 6.48 6.31
C LEU A 93 -20.95 5.61 5.60
N ALA A 94 -22.18 5.75 6.06
CA ALA A 94 -23.37 5.36 5.32
C ALA A 94 -24.51 6.29 5.76
N SER A 95 -25.24 6.80 4.76
CA SER A 95 -26.30 7.84 4.74
C SER A 95 -25.82 9.28 4.64
#